data_AF-A0A7C3GK67-F1
#
_entry.id   AF-A0A7C3GK67-F1
#
_cell.length_a   1.000
_cell.length_b   1.000
_cell.length_c   1.000
_cell.angle_alpha   90.00
_cell.angle_beta   90.00
_cell.angle_gamma   90.00
#
_symmetry.space_group_name_H-M   'P 1'
#
loop_
_entity.id
_entity.type
_entity.pdbx_description
1 polymer ?
#
loop_
_entity_poly.entity_id
_entity_poly.type
_entity_poly.pdbx_seq_one_letter_code
_entity_poly.pdbx_strand_id
1 'polypeptide(L)'
;MSKRGSKGICYFCGKIYSRQGMGRHLVSCPDRLTLLQDAEAKKKRENFHHLMVEDIDRPEYWLHLEIKGQAPLAELDRYLRDIWLECCGHLSAFAYERYFSEENEIDTKRRADRV
;
A
#
# COMPACT_ATOMS: atom_id res chain seq x y z
N MET A 1 -9.88 -2.96 -26.85
CA MET A 1 -9.50 -4.30 -26.36
C MET A 1 -9.57 -4.28 -24.83
N SER A 2 -10.31 -5.19 -24.20
CA SER A 2 -10.42 -5.25 -22.74
C SER A 2 -9.04 -5.51 -22.14
N LYS A 3 -8.47 -4.53 -21.42
CA LYS A 3 -7.19 -4.69 -20.69
C LYS A 3 -7.40 -5.80 -19.66
N ARG A 4 -6.95 -7.02 -19.96
CA ARG A 4 -6.89 -8.11 -18.98
C ARG A 4 -5.95 -7.64 -17.89
N GLY A 5 -6.48 -7.29 -16.72
CA GLY A 5 -5.68 -6.90 -15.57
C GLY A 5 -4.69 -8.01 -15.24
N SER A 6 -3.44 -7.63 -14.99
CA SER A 6 -2.42 -8.58 -14.55
C SER A 6 -2.79 -9.17 -13.19
N LYS A 7 -2.23 -10.35 -12.92
CA LYS A 7 -2.43 -11.09 -11.69
C LYS A 7 -1.14 -11.06 -10.87
N GLY A 8 -1.28 -11.00 -9.55
CA GLY A 8 -0.17 -11.08 -8.60
C GLY A 8 -0.39 -12.18 -7.59
N ILE A 9 0.71 -12.65 -7.00
CA ILE A 9 0.72 -13.70 -5.97
C ILE A 9 0.76 -13.03 -4.61
N CYS A 10 -0.08 -13.48 -3.67
CA CYS A 10 -0.01 -13.04 -2.28
C CYS A 10 1.17 -13.70 -1.59
N TYR A 11 2.08 -12.93 -1.01
CA TYR A 11 3.26 -13.46 -0.31
C TYR A 11 2.89 -14.30 0.93
N PHE A 12 1.78 -13.99 1.60
CA PHE A 12 1.36 -14.68 2.82
C PHE A 12 0.75 -16.06 2.56
N CYS A 13 -0.14 -16.15 1.57
CA CYS A 13 -0.93 -17.37 1.33
C CYS A 13 -0.64 -18.07 -0.01
N GLY A 14 0.20 -17.48 -0.87
CA GLY A 14 0.55 -18.00 -2.19
C GLY A 14 -0.56 -17.95 -3.25
N LYS A 15 -1.77 -17.47 -2.92
CA LYS A 15 -2.90 -17.42 -3.87
C LYS A 15 -2.76 -16.25 -4.85
N ILE A 16 -3.34 -16.43 -6.03
CA ILE A 16 -3.28 -15.48 -7.14
C ILE A 16 -4.51 -14.57 -7.14
N TYR A 17 -4.30 -13.26 -7.22
CA TYR A 17 -5.36 -12.24 -7.26
C TYR A 17 -5.14 -11.21 -8.37
N SER A 18 -6.20 -10.54 -8.80
CA SER A 18 -6.10 -9.34 -9.64
C SER A 18 -5.63 -8.14 -8.80
N ARG A 19 -5.16 -7.06 -9.45
CA ARG A 19 -4.78 -5.80 -8.78
C ARG A 19 -5.81 -5.35 -7.73
N GLN A 20 -7.07 -5.19 -8.15
CA GLN A 20 -8.15 -4.77 -7.25
C GLN A 20 -8.54 -5.85 -6.22
N GLY A 21 -8.38 -7.13 -6.56
CA GLY A 21 -8.65 -8.24 -5.67
C GLY A 21 -7.63 -8.34 -4.54
N MET A 22 -6.36 -8.07 -4.83
CA MET A 22 -5.25 -8.17 -3.89
C MET A 22 -5.43 -7.21 -2.70
N GLY A 23 -5.78 -5.94 -2.96
CA GLY A 23 -6.04 -4.97 -1.90
C GLY A 23 -7.11 -5.43 -0.91
N ARG A 24 -8.24 -5.95 -1.40
CA ARG A 24 -9.32 -6.51 -0.54
C ARG A 24 -8.90 -7.80 0.16
N HIS A 25 -8.13 -8.63 -0.53
CA HIS A 25 -7.63 -9.88 0.02
C HIS A 25 -6.69 -9.66 1.19
N LEU A 26 -5.74 -8.71 1.11
CA LEU A 26 -4.76 -8.47 2.17
C LEU A 26 -5.41 -8.08 3.51
N VAL A 27 -6.56 -7.40 3.48
CA VAL A 27 -7.33 -7.08 4.69
C VAL A 27 -7.91 -8.34 5.35
N SER A 28 -8.29 -9.34 4.56
CA SER A 28 -8.97 -10.56 5.03
C SER A 28 -8.11 -11.84 4.93
N CYS A 29 -6.82 -11.69 4.60
CA CYS A 29 -5.92 -12.82 4.39
C CYS A 29 -5.67 -13.54 5.73
N PRO A 30 -6.09 -14.82 5.89
CA PRO A 30 -5.98 -15.51 7.18
C PRO A 30 -4.54 -15.62 7.66
N ASP A 31 -3.62 -16.01 6.77
CA ASP A 31 -2.19 -16.18 7.10
C ASP A 31 -1.55 -14.86 7.55
N ARG A 32 -1.95 -13.73 6.92
CA ARG A 32 -1.51 -12.39 7.35
C ARG A 32 -2.09 -12.02 8.72
N LEU A 33 -3.37 -12.30 8.96
CA LEU A 33 -4.02 -12.00 10.23
C LEU A 33 -3.39 -12.79 11.38
N THR A 34 -3.03 -14.06 11.17
CA THR A 34 -2.32 -14.87 12.15
C THR A 34 -0.96 -14.25 12.52
N LEU A 35 -0.19 -13.79 11.53
CA LEU A 35 1.09 -13.12 11.78
C LEU A 35 0.92 -11.80 12.57
N LEU A 36 -0.12 -11.03 12.28
CA LEU A 36 -0.44 -9.80 13.01
C LEU A 36 -0.84 -10.08 14.46
N GLN A 37 -1.64 -11.12 14.69
CA GLN A 37 -2.04 -11.56 16.04
C GLN A 37 -0.82 -12.02 16.86
N ASP A 38 0.09 -12.78 16.26
CA ASP A 38 1.33 -13.21 16.92
C ASP A 38 2.25 -12.03 17.26
N ALA A 39 2.31 -11.01 16.40
CA ALA A 39 3.07 -9.80 16.63
C ALA A 39 2.47 -8.96 17.79
N GLU A 40 1.14 -8.87 17.85
CA GLU A 40 0.42 -8.19 18.92
C GLU A 40 0.59 -8.88 20.27
N ALA A 41 0.52 -10.22 20.30
CA ALA A 41 0.77 -11.02 21.50
C ALA A 41 2.18 -10.79 22.07
N LYS A 42 3.16 -10.52 21.20
CA LYS A 42 4.55 -10.20 21.57
C LYS A 42 4.76 -8.74 21.99
N LYS A 43 3.70 -7.92 22.12
CA LYS A 43 3.73 -6.48 22.42
C LYS A 43 4.65 -5.64 21.51
N LYS A 44 5.01 -6.16 20.34
CA LYS A 44 5.74 -5.40 19.32
C LYS A 44 4.72 -4.61 18.50
N ARG A 45 4.22 -3.52 19.07
CA ARG A 45 3.32 -2.59 18.38
C ARG A 45 4.14 -1.75 17.40
N GLU A 46 4.38 -2.30 16.22
CA GLU A 46 4.97 -1.57 15.09
C GLU A 46 3.85 -1.24 14.10
N ASN A 47 3.68 0.03 13.77
CA ASN A 47 2.71 0.45 12.76
C ASN A 47 3.28 0.13 11.38
N PHE A 48 2.44 -0.35 10.46
CA PHE A 48 2.82 -0.59 9.07
C PHE A 48 1.92 0.21 8.14
N HIS A 49 2.51 0.74 7.07
CA HIS A 49 1.79 1.31 5.94
C HIS A 49 1.71 0.29 4.83
N HIS A 50 0.51 0.13 4.28
CA HIS A 50 0.27 -0.63 3.06
C HIS A 50 0.34 0.34 1.87
N LEU A 51 1.29 0.10 0.97
CA LEU A 51 1.47 0.88 -0.25
C LEU A 51 1.06 0.05 -1.47
N MET A 52 0.34 0.68 -2.39
CA MET A 52 0.10 0.16 -3.74
C MET A 52 0.98 0.96 -4.68
N VAL A 53 1.92 0.28 -5.32
CA VAL A 53 2.87 0.88 -6.27
C VAL A 53 2.56 0.32 -7.65
N GLU A 54 2.50 1.18 -8.65
CA GLU A 54 2.29 0.77 -10.03
C GLU A 54 3.13 1.61 -10.99
N ASP A 55 3.42 1.03 -12.16
CA ASP A 55 4.02 1.76 -13.25
C ASP A 55 2.96 2.66 -13.92
N ILE A 56 3.32 3.92 -14.18
CA ILE A 56 2.40 4.94 -14.70
C ILE A 56 1.92 4.63 -16.13
N ASP A 57 2.80 4.06 -16.96
CA ASP A 57 2.53 3.78 -18.37
C ASP A 57 2.03 2.35 -18.57
N ARG A 58 2.40 1.44 -17.67
CA ARG A 58 2.16 0.00 -17.75
C ARG A 58 1.44 -0.51 -16.49
N PRO A 59 0.11 -0.31 -16.39
CA PRO A 59 -0.67 -0.69 -15.22
C PRO A 59 -0.72 -2.21 -14.95
N GLU A 60 -0.18 -3.03 -15.85
CA GLU A 60 0.08 -4.44 -15.61
C GLU A 60 1.21 -4.70 -14.60
N TYR A 61 2.11 -3.75 -14.37
CA TYR A 61 3.15 -3.85 -13.35
C TYR A 61 2.71 -3.09 -12.10
N TRP A 62 2.39 -3.86 -11.07
CA TRP A 62 1.99 -3.33 -9.77
C TRP A 62 2.49 -4.23 -8.64
N LEU A 63 2.60 -3.64 -7.46
CA LEU A 63 3.00 -4.29 -6.23
C LEU A 63 2.14 -3.79 -5.07
N HIS A 64 1.79 -4.70 -4.18
CA HIS A 64 1.31 -4.35 -2.84
C HIS A 64 2.42 -4.67 -1.84
N LEU A 65 2.84 -3.68 -1.07
CA LEU A 65 3.95 -3.81 -0.13
C LEU A 65 3.61 -3.20 1.23
N GLU A 66 4.17 -3.78 2.28
CA GLU A 66 4.06 -3.27 3.65
C GLU A 66 5.42 -2.76 4.10
N ILE A 67 5.44 -1.55 4.67
CA ILE A 67 6.64 -0.93 5.21
C ILE A 67 6.33 -0.36 6.59
N LYS A 68 7.33 -0.28 7.47
CA LYS A 68 7.17 0.32 8.80
C LYS A 68 6.69 1.76 8.67
N GLY A 69 5.78 2.17 9.56
CA GLY A 69 5.15 3.47 9.51
C GLY A 69 6.11 4.64 9.73
N GLN A 70 7.25 4.37 10.38
CA GLN A 70 8.31 5.34 10.62
C GLN A 70 9.53 5.12 9.71
N ALA A 71 9.42 4.24 8.71
CA ALA A 71 10.51 4.02 7.77
C ALA A 71 10.78 5.29 6.94
N PRO A 72 12.05 5.69 6.77
CA PRO A 72 12.39 6.78 5.87
C PRO A 72 12.13 6.37 4.42
N LEU A 73 11.88 7.36 3.54
CA LEU A 73 11.72 7.11 2.10
C LEU A 73 12.94 6.44 1.46
N ALA A 74 14.13 6.63 2.02
CA ALA A 74 15.34 5.92 1.59
C ALA A 74 15.24 4.40 1.81
N GLU A 75 14.54 3.95 2.85
CA GLU A 75 14.29 2.52 3.08
C GLU A 75 13.28 1.97 2.07
N LEU A 76 12.24 2.75 1.73
CA LEU A 76 11.32 2.41 0.65
C LEU A 76 12.04 2.33 -0.71
N ASP A 77 12.93 3.27 -1.02
CA ASP A 77 13.73 3.25 -2.25
C ASP A 77 14.57 1.98 -2.35
N ARG A 78 15.34 1.67 -1.30
CA ARG A 78 16.14 0.45 -1.25
C ARG A 78 15.28 -0.79 -1.44
N TYR A 79 14.14 -0.85 -0.74
CA TYR A 79 13.23 -1.99 -0.86
C TYR A 79 12.70 -2.17 -2.30
N LEU A 80 12.29 -1.08 -2.96
CA LEU A 80 11.81 -1.14 -4.34
C LEU A 80 12.92 -1.53 -5.33
N ARG A 81 14.16 -1.11 -5.10
CA ARG A 81 15.32 -1.56 -5.88
C ARG A 81 15.49 -3.07 -5.73
N ASP A 82 15.65 -3.55 -4.50
CA ASP A 82 15.95 -4.95 -4.19
C ASP A 82 14.99 -5.95 -4.85
N ILE A 83 13.73 -5.57 -5.07
CA ILE A 83 12.67 -6.46 -5.57
C ILE A 83 12.21 -6.18 -7.00
N TRP A 84 12.39 -4.95 -7.53
CA TRP A 84 11.74 -4.55 -8.79
C TRP A 84 12.62 -3.67 -9.70
N LEU A 85 13.32 -2.67 -9.16
CA LEU A 85 13.97 -1.62 -9.97
C LEU A 85 15.46 -1.85 -10.28
N GLU A 86 16.08 -2.95 -9.81
CA GLU A 86 17.50 -3.24 -10.00
C GLU A 86 17.83 -3.52 -11.47
N CYS A 87 18.14 -2.47 -12.23
CA CYS A 87 18.87 -2.62 -13.49
C CYS A 87 20.16 -1.80 -13.55
N CYS A 88 20.26 -0.59 -12.97
CA CYS A 88 21.44 0.25 -13.21
C CYS A 88 21.80 1.30 -12.14
N GLY A 89 21.28 1.23 -10.91
CA GLY A 89 21.62 2.24 -9.87
C GLY A 89 21.14 3.67 -10.18
N HIS A 90 20.13 3.82 -11.05
CA HIS A 90 19.54 5.11 -11.39
C HIS A 90 19.02 5.84 -10.15
N LEU A 91 19.18 7.15 -10.09
CA LEU A 91 18.71 7.96 -8.96
C LEU A 91 17.19 7.90 -8.84
N SER A 92 16.68 7.59 -7.65
CA SER A 92 15.25 7.69 -7.34
C SER A 92 14.95 9.00 -6.63
N ALA A 93 13.78 9.55 -6.90
CA ALA A 93 13.26 10.71 -6.19
C ALA A 93 11.78 10.47 -5.86
N PHE A 94 11.36 10.95 -4.69
CA PHE A 94 9.94 10.97 -4.30
C PHE A 94 9.47 12.41 -4.28
N ALA A 95 8.33 12.66 -4.92
CA ALA A 95 7.61 13.91 -4.83
C ALA A 95 6.25 13.64 -4.17
N TYR A 96 5.84 14.53 -3.28
CA TYR A 96 4.49 14.54 -2.73
C TYR A 96 3.78 15.80 -3.22
N GLU A 97 2.60 15.63 -3.80
CA GLU A 97 1.74 16.76 -4.13
C GLU A 97 0.96 17.15 -2.87
N ARG A 98 1.17 18.38 -2.40
CA ARG A 98 0.39 18.92 -1.28
C ARG A 98 -0.89 19.49 -1.86
N TYR A 99 -1.99 18.74 -1.84
CA TYR A 99 -3.31 19.29 -2.10
C TYR A 99 -3.63 20.30 -1.00
N PHE A 100 -3.35 21.58 -1.26
CA PHE A 100 -4.01 22.65 -0.54
C PHE A 100 -5.46 22.63 -1.00
N SER A 101 -6.37 22.14 -0.15
CA SER A 101 -7.78 22.46 -0.35
C SER A 101 -7.92 23.95 -0.08
N GLU A 102 -7.98 24.75 -1.14
CA GLU A 102 -8.48 26.12 -1.04
C GLU A 102 -9.88 26.07 -0.42
N GLU A 103 -10.07 26.97 0.55
CA GLU A 103 -11.24 27.24 1.37
C GLU A 103 -12.57 26.67 0.83
N ASN A 104 -13.04 25.58 1.44
CA ASN A 104 -14.47 25.42 1.63
C ASN A 104 -14.67 25.37 3.13
N GLU A 105 -15.31 26.42 3.67
CA GLU A 105 -15.84 26.46 5.02
C GLU A 105 -16.36 25.08 5.40
N ILE A 106 -15.77 24.50 6.45
CA ILE A 106 -16.42 23.41 7.16
C ILE A 106 -17.71 24.04 7.71
N ASP A 107 -18.84 23.82 7.03
CA ASP A 107 -20.15 24.24 7.53
C ASP A 107 -20.40 23.52 8.86
N THR A 108 -20.08 24.21 9.95
CA THR A 108 -20.29 23.74 11.33
C THR A 108 -21.78 23.74 11.71
N LYS A 109 -22.72 23.66 10.75
CA LYS A 109 -24.17 23.69 11.00
C LYS A 109 -24.91 22.38 10.76
N ARG A 110 -24.23 21.27 10.46
CA ARG A 110 -24.85 19.93 10.63
C ARG A 110 -24.85 19.51 12.10
N ARG A 111 -25.82 20.07 12.84
CA ARG A 111 -26.21 19.66 14.19
C ARG A 111 -26.44 18.15 14.25
N ALA A 112 -25.85 17.55 15.27
CA ALA A 112 -26.04 16.17 15.68
C ALA A 112 -27.38 16.01 16.41
N ASP A 113 -28.50 16.06 15.69
CA ASP A 113 -29.82 15.72 16.23
C ASP A 113 -30.67 15.03 15.16
N ARG A 114 -30.41 13.73 14.95
CA ARG A 114 -31.40 12.81 14.39
C ARG A 114 -31.05 11.38 14.78
N VAL A 115 -31.52 11.02 15.98
CA VAL A 115 -31.83 9.63 16.37
C VAL A 115 -32.97 9.12 15.49
#